data_AF-A0A1F8P627-F1
#
_entry.id   AF-A0A1F8P627-F1
#
_cell.length_a   1.000
_cell.length_b   1.000
_cell.length_c   1.000
_cell.angle_alpha   90.00
_cell.angle_beta   90.00
_cell.angle_gamma   90.00
#
_symmetry.space_group_name_H-M   'P 1'
#
loop_
_entity.id
_entity.type
_entity.pdbx_description
1 polymer ?
#
loop_
_entity_poly.entity_id
_entity_poly.type
_entity_poly.pdbx_seq_one_letter_code
_entity_poly.pdbx_strand_id
1 'polypeptide(L)'
;MPQIKMLDVIWFFFMAVFFYLGYAYWRNSQNEIRQFFIRNRPKEGEEGYETFQPIEEFIQQFNSYLDMINSNAKTQNILASAGFFFAGLASLIAWILGFIE
;
A
#
# COMPACT_ATOMS: atom_id res chain seq x y z
N MET A 1 -21.53 -0.61 -38.03
CA MET A 1 -21.29 -0.18 -36.63
C MET A 1 -20.94 -1.43 -35.84
N PRO A 2 -19.83 -1.46 -35.10
CA PRO A 2 -19.55 -2.59 -34.22
C PRO A 2 -20.68 -2.71 -33.20
N GLN A 3 -21.31 -3.88 -33.12
CA GLN A 3 -22.30 -4.16 -32.08
C GLN A 3 -21.55 -4.38 -30.78
N ILE A 4 -21.73 -3.48 -29.80
CA ILE A 4 -21.15 -3.63 -28.47
C ILE A 4 -21.79 -4.87 -27.84
N LYS A 5 -21.01 -5.94 -27.68
CA LYS A 5 -21.49 -7.16 -27.02
C LYS A 5 -21.48 -6.90 -25.51
N MET A 6 -22.41 -7.52 -24.77
CA MET A 6 -22.44 -7.43 -23.30
C MET A 6 -21.09 -7.87 -22.68
N LEU A 7 -20.39 -8.79 -23.35
CA LEU A 7 -19.06 -9.25 -22.96
C LEU A 7 -17.99 -8.14 -23.02
N ASP A 8 -18.07 -7.23 -24.00
CA ASP A 8 -17.12 -6.12 -24.14
C ASP A 8 -17.26 -5.13 -22.98
N VAL A 9 -18.50 -4.86 -22.58
CA VAL A 9 -18.80 -3.98 -21.44
C VAL A 9 -18.24 -4.58 -20.14
N ILE A 10 -18.34 -5.90 -19.98
CA ILE A 10 -17.81 -6.62 -18.82
C ILE A 10 -16.27 -6.53 -18.78
N TRP A 11 -15.60 -6.78 -19.89
CA TRP A 11 -14.13 -6.70 -19.96
C TRP A 11 -13.61 -5.28 -19.74
N PHE A 12 -14.29 -4.29 -20.31
CA PHE A 12 -13.98 -2.88 -20.07
C PHE A 12 -14.15 -2.50 -18.59
N PHE A 13 -15.22 -2.97 -17.95
CA PHE A 13 -15.44 -2.73 -16.52
C PHE A 13 -14.35 -3.38 -15.66
N PHE A 14 -14.00 -4.66 -15.93
CA PHE A 14 -12.92 -5.33 -15.21
C PHE A 14 -11.57 -4.66 -15.40
N MET A 15 -11.25 -4.22 -16.62
CA MET A 15 -10.07 -3.40 -16.89
C MET A 15 -10.04 -2.19 -15.95
N ALA A 16 -11.10 -1.38 -15.93
CA ALA A 16 -11.16 -0.17 -15.11
C ALA A 16 -11.00 -0.47 -13.61
N VAL A 17 -11.69 -1.51 -13.10
CA VAL A 17 -11.60 -1.93 -11.70
C VAL A 17 -10.19 -2.40 -11.35
N PHE A 18 -9.57 -3.24 -12.17
CA PHE A 18 -8.23 -3.75 -11.88
C PHE A 18 -7.17 -2.66 -11.95
N PHE A 19 -7.23 -1.74 -12.91
CA PHE A 19 -6.31 -0.60 -12.91
C PHE A 19 -6.50 0.30 -11.69
N TYR A 20 -7.75 0.54 -11.28
CA TYR A 20 -8.03 1.31 -10.07
C TYR A 20 -7.46 0.64 -8.82
N LEU A 21 -7.69 -0.68 -8.64
CA LEU A 21 -7.15 -1.42 -7.52
C LEU A 21 -5.61 -1.46 -7.57
N GLY A 22 -5.02 -1.69 -8.75
CA GLY A 22 -3.57 -1.64 -8.95
C GLY A 22 -2.97 -0.31 -8.51
N TYR A 23 -3.60 0.80 -8.87
CA TYR A 23 -3.23 2.14 -8.42
C TYR A 23 -3.42 2.33 -6.91
N ALA A 24 -4.55 1.91 -6.34
CA ALA A 24 -4.84 2.06 -4.92
C ALA A 24 -3.82 1.30 -4.05
N TYR A 25 -3.48 0.06 -4.43
CA TYR A 25 -2.47 -0.74 -3.73
C TYR A 25 -1.06 -0.17 -3.91
N TRP A 26 -0.72 0.34 -5.10
CA TRP A 26 0.54 1.05 -5.29
C TRP A 26 0.63 2.30 -4.40
N ARG A 27 -0.44 3.10 -4.33
CA ARG A 27 -0.50 4.28 -3.47
C ARG A 27 -0.36 3.90 -1.99
N ASN A 28 -1.03 2.82 -1.56
CA ASN A 28 -0.94 2.32 -0.20
C ASN A 28 0.46 1.78 0.15
N SER A 29 1.21 1.25 -0.81
CA SER A 29 2.61 0.84 -0.56
C SER A 29 3.56 2.00 -0.22
N GLN A 30 3.16 3.24 -0.51
CA GLN A 30 3.94 4.44 -0.18
C GLN A 30 3.62 5.00 1.21
N ASN A 31 2.57 4.49 1.87
CA ASN A 31 2.16 4.94 3.19
C ASN A 31 2.81 4.06 4.26
N GLU A 32 3.70 4.63 5.05
CA GLU A 32 4.37 3.96 6.16
C GLU A 32 3.84 4.51 7.50
N ILE A 33 3.64 3.63 8.48
CA ILE A 33 3.30 4.01 9.85
C ILE A 33 4.52 4.73 10.44
N ARG A 34 4.33 5.94 10.94
CA ARG A 34 5.42 6.74 11.52
C ARG A 34 5.95 6.09 12.80
N GLN A 35 7.27 6.02 12.90
CA GLN A 35 7.96 5.62 14.12
C GLN A 35 7.75 6.64 15.25
N PHE A 36 7.89 6.16 16.49
CA PHE A 36 7.87 7.00 17.68
C PHE A 36 9.26 7.53 18.00
N PHE A 37 9.36 8.82 18.31
CA PHE A 37 10.61 9.45 18.72
C PHE A 37 10.47 9.98 20.16
N ILE A 38 11.43 9.63 21.01
CA ILE A 38 11.54 10.25 22.34
C ILE A 38 12.10 11.66 22.14
N ARG A 39 11.28 12.68 22.41
CA ARG A 39 11.76 14.06 22.43
C ARG A 39 12.45 14.32 23.76
N ASN A 40 13.77 14.18 23.79
CA ASN A 40 14.59 14.65 24.92
C ASN A 40 14.50 16.18 24.98
N ARG A 41 13.60 16.71 25.80
CA ARG A 41 13.57 18.15 26.09
C ARG A 41 14.69 18.42 27.11
N PRO A 42 15.61 19.37 26.86
CA PRO A 42 16.47 19.85 27.93
C PRO A 42 15.58 20.54 28.97
N LYS A 43 15.50 19.99 30.19
CA LYS A 43 14.86 20.68 31.30
C LYS A 43 15.89 21.62 31.94
N GLU A 44 15.71 22.92 31.75
CA GLU A 44 16.24 23.90 32.70
C GLU A 44 15.49 23.74 34.02
N GLY A 45 16.21 23.40 35.10
CA GLY A 45 15.84 23.80 36.46
C GLY A 45 14.92 22.91 37.30
N GLU A 46 14.34 21.81 36.78
CA GLU A 46 13.51 20.90 37.61
C GLU A 46 13.89 19.46 37.36
N GLU A 47 13.96 18.67 38.45
CA GLU A 47 14.12 17.22 38.52
C GLU A 47 13.51 16.56 37.26
N GLY A 48 14.39 16.37 36.28
CA GLY A 48 14.07 15.67 35.07
C GLY A 48 14.01 14.22 35.45
N TYR A 49 12.82 13.63 35.37
CA TYR A 49 12.72 12.19 35.23
C TYR A 49 13.68 11.80 34.11
N GLU A 50 14.82 11.23 34.50
CA GLU A 50 15.72 10.55 33.58
C GLU A 50 14.84 9.60 32.78
N THR A 51 14.93 9.68 31.45
CA THR A 51 14.23 8.75 30.57
C THR A 51 14.57 7.35 31.06
N PHE A 52 13.61 6.68 31.71
CA PHE A 52 13.81 5.38 32.31
C PHE A 52 14.27 4.43 31.19
N GLN A 53 15.43 3.78 31.34
CA GLN A 53 15.95 2.78 30.39
C GLN A 53 14.86 1.81 29.86
N PRO A 54 13.94 1.30 30.70
CA PRO A 54 12.83 0.46 30.23
C PRO A 54 11.92 1.11 29.16
N ILE A 55 11.72 2.43 29.19
CA ILE A 55 10.89 3.15 28.22
C ILE A 55 11.62 3.29 26.89
N GLU A 56 12.93 3.51 26.91
CA GLU A 56 13.76 3.61 25.71
C GLU A 56 13.85 2.25 24.99
N GLU A 57 14.09 1.18 25.75
CA GLU A 57 14.07 -0.19 25.24
C GLU A 57 12.70 -0.57 24.66
N PHE A 58 11.61 -0.21 25.35
CA PHE A 58 10.26 -0.43 24.84
C PHE A 58 10.03 0.29 23.50
N ILE A 59 10.39 1.57 23.40
CA ILE A 59 10.21 2.35 22.18
C ILE A 59 11.06 1.79 21.03
N GLN A 60 12.28 1.32 21.32
CA GLN A 60 13.14 0.68 20.33
C GLN A 60 12.54 -0.63 19.81
N GLN A 61 12.04 -1.50 20.70
CA GLN A 61 11.36 -2.74 20.32
C GLN A 61 10.08 -2.45 19.53
N PHE A 62 9.31 -1.45 19.96
CA PHE A 62 8.07 -1.06 19.30
C PHE A 62 8.31 -0.50 17.90
N ASN A 63 9.31 0.37 17.72
CA ASN A 63 9.70 0.85 16.39
C ASN A 63 10.20 -0.28 15.49
N SER A 64 10.95 -1.25 16.04
CA SER A 64 11.38 -2.43 15.27
C SER A 64 10.19 -3.26 14.80
N TYR A 65 9.14 -3.39 15.64
CA TYR A 65 7.88 -4.01 15.23
C TYR A 65 7.18 -3.22 14.13
N LEU A 66 7.10 -1.89 14.25
CA LEU A 66 6.52 -1.02 13.22
C LEU A 66 7.25 -1.16 11.88
N ASP A 67 8.58 -1.27 11.89
CA ASP A 67 9.38 -1.47 10.67
C ASP A 67 9.08 -2.79 9.99
N MET A 68 8.95 -3.86 10.76
CA MET A 68 8.55 -5.17 10.24
C MET A 68 7.14 -5.10 9.61
N ILE A 69 6.18 -4.44 10.28
CA ILE A 69 4.83 -4.28 9.76
C ILE A 69 4.82 -3.43 8.49
N ASN A 70 5.55 -2.31 8.46
CA ASN A 70 5.68 -1.43 7.31
C ASN A 70 6.30 -2.18 6.12
N SER A 71 7.38 -2.93 6.33
CA SER A 71 8.04 -3.72 5.30
C SER A 71 7.12 -4.79 4.71
N ASN A 72 6.40 -5.52 5.56
CA ASN A 72 5.45 -6.54 5.14
C ASN A 72 4.27 -5.92 4.37
N ALA A 73 3.67 -4.85 4.90
CA ALA A 73 2.56 -4.16 4.27
C ALA A 73 2.97 -3.59 2.90
N LYS A 74 4.17 -2.99 2.80
CA LYS A 74 4.73 -2.48 1.55
C LYS A 74 4.90 -3.59 0.52
N THR A 75 5.50 -4.71 0.92
CA THR A 75 5.72 -5.87 0.04
C THR A 75 4.39 -6.45 -0.46
N GLN A 76 3.43 -6.63 0.44
CA GLN A 76 2.10 -7.13 0.09
C GLN A 76 1.37 -6.19 -0.86
N ASN A 77 1.41 -4.88 -0.59
CA ASN A 77 0.78 -3.87 -1.43
C ASN A 77 1.43 -3.77 -2.83
N ILE A 78 2.75 -3.88 -2.92
CA ILE A 78 3.45 -3.91 -4.22
C ILE A 78 3.07 -5.16 -5.01
N LEU A 79 3.05 -6.33 -4.36
CA LEU A 79 2.70 -7.59 -5.02
C LEU A 79 1.24 -7.58 -5.51
N ALA A 80 0.31 -7.12 -4.66
CA ALA A 80 -1.09 -6.96 -5.02
C ALA A 80 -1.27 -5.97 -6.18
N SER A 81 -0.57 -4.83 -6.14
CA SER A 81 -0.57 -3.84 -7.21
C SER A 81 -0.13 -4.44 -8.54
N ALA A 82 0.99 -5.16 -8.56
CA ALA A 82 1.48 -5.85 -9.75
C ALA A 82 0.45 -6.86 -10.28
N GLY A 83 -0.13 -7.69 -9.40
CA GLY A 83 -1.17 -8.65 -9.76
C GLY A 83 -2.40 -7.99 -10.42
N PHE A 84 -2.86 -6.88 -9.85
CA PHE A 84 -3.98 -6.13 -10.42
C PHE A 84 -3.63 -5.48 -11.76
N PHE A 85 -2.41 -4.95 -11.94
CA PHE A 85 -2.00 -4.44 -13.25
C PHE A 85 -1.93 -5.54 -14.31
N PHE A 86 -1.43 -6.73 -13.98
CA PHE A 86 -1.46 -7.88 -14.90
C PHE A 86 -2.91 -8.29 -15.25
N ALA A 87 -3.81 -8.34 -14.27
CA ALA A 87 -5.23 -8.63 -14.50
C ALA A 87 -5.92 -7.56 -15.36
N GLY A 88 -5.58 -6.29 -15.16
CA GLY A 88 -6.06 -5.17 -15.97
C GLY A 88 -5.59 -5.25 -17.42
N LEU A 89 -4.32 -5.59 -17.64
CA LEU A 89 -3.76 -5.83 -18.98
C LEU A 89 -4.42 -7.03 -19.66
N ALA A 90 -4.62 -8.14 -18.94
CA ALA A 90 -5.32 -9.31 -19.48
C ALA A 90 -6.77 -8.97 -19.89
N SER A 91 -7.47 -8.18 -19.07
CA SER A 91 -8.83 -7.71 -19.38
C SER A 91 -8.86 -6.78 -20.59
N LEU A 92 -7.87 -5.90 -20.72
CA LEU A 92 -7.71 -5.03 -21.90
C LEU A 92 -7.47 -5.86 -23.17
N ILE A 93 -6.60 -6.87 -23.12
CA ILE A 93 -6.34 -7.77 -24.26
C ILE A 93 -7.63 -8.51 -24.63
N ALA A 94 -8.35 -9.05 -23.65
CA ALA A 94 -9.63 -9.74 -23.89
C ALA A 94 -10.68 -8.82 -24.53
N TRP A 95 -10.74 -7.56 -24.08
CA TRP A 95 -11.61 -6.54 -24.66
C TRP A 95 -11.23 -6.23 -26.12
N ILE A 96 -9.94 -6.04 -26.41
CA ILE A 96 -9.45 -5.77 -27.77
C ILE A 96 -9.76 -6.95 -28.70
N LEU A 97 -9.52 -8.19 -28.27
CA LEU A 97 -9.81 -9.38 -29.05
C LEU A 97 -11.31 -9.55 -29.31
N GLY A 98 -12.15 -9.34 -28.29
CA GLY A 98 -13.61 -9.40 -28.43
C GLY A 98 -14.20 -8.34 -29.35
N PHE A 99 -13.50 -7.20 -29.51
CA PHE A 99 -13.86 -6.11 -30.40
C PHE A 99 -13.43 -6.33 -31.86
N ILE A 100 -12.40 -7.15 -32.10
CA ILE A 100 -11.89 -7.48 -33.44
C ILE A 100 -12.73 -8.58 -34.11
N GLU A 101 -13.40 -9.44 -33.33
CA GLU A 101 -14.33 -10.50 -33.79
C GLU A 101 -15.77 -10.02 -33.99
#